data_AF-A0A0P7XPB7-F1
#
_entry.id   AF-A0A0P7XPB7-F1
#
_cell.length_a   1.000
_cell.length_b   1.000
_cell.length_c   1.000
_cell.angle_alpha   90.00
_cell.angle_beta   90.00
_cell.angle_gamma   90.00
#
_symmetry.space_group_name_H-M   'P 1'
#
loop_
_entity.id
_entity.type
_entity.pdbx_description
1 polymer ?
#
loop_
_entity_poly.entity_id
_entity_poly.type
_entity_poly.pdbx_seq_one_letter_code
_entity_poly.pdbx_strand_id
1 'polypeptide(L)'
;MSHLADMITGRFRRAGVIALVLGLAAIGMAANADARTGQEPQYCMNFALDYAEELTENMRIEALYDEQTAVLATFEALMDDETRPPEARLEELLTMLRSREMRDFDRAIRRALRTLDEGRSIVAGWRGQYCPVARPDGGAGLSGQERCDALAATFVDQIRIERRSPEQTRLYEALETERQTILKARITRSDRNDLLELLRLRTEAVETLDRLERFIMLRNEAQDLIAGLEEEGCVEAERS
;
A
#
# COMPACT_ATOMS: atom_id res chain seq x y z
N MET A 1 13.41 76.68 14.80
CA MET A 1 13.81 75.37 15.40
C MET A 1 12.68 74.36 15.23
N SER A 2 12.32 74.00 13.99
CA SER A 2 11.06 73.28 13.68
C SER A 2 11.25 72.01 12.84
N HIS A 3 12.46 71.44 12.76
CA HIS A 3 12.73 70.26 11.92
C HIS A 3 13.04 68.97 12.68
N LEU A 4 13.02 68.97 14.02
CA LEU A 4 13.31 67.77 14.83
C LEU A 4 12.06 67.01 15.31
N ALA A 5 10.89 67.65 15.36
CA ALA A 5 9.66 67.02 15.85
C ALA A 5 9.00 66.05 14.85
N ASP A 6 9.15 66.28 13.54
CA ASP A 6 8.52 65.45 12.50
C ASP A 6 9.26 64.14 12.21
N MET A 7 10.52 64.02 12.62
CA MET A 7 11.33 62.82 12.33
C MET A 7 11.08 61.68 13.32
N ILE A 8 10.65 62.00 14.54
CA ILE A 8 10.42 61.01 15.61
C ILE A 8 9.04 60.36 15.47
N THR A 9 8.02 61.10 15.05
CA THR A 9 6.64 60.57 14.86
C THR A 9 6.50 59.66 13.64
N GLY A 10 7.34 59.83 12.61
CA GLY A 10 7.35 58.98 11.41
C GLY A 10 7.91 57.57 11.63
N ARG A 11 8.89 57.40 12.55
CA ARG A 11 9.50 56.09 12.84
C ARG A 11 8.60 55.19 13.70
N PHE A 12 7.91 55.75 14.69
CA PHE A 12 6.98 54.97 15.52
C PHE A 12 5.73 54.51 14.77
N ARG A 13 5.22 55.31 13.81
CA ARG A 13 4.13 54.87 12.92
C ARG A 13 4.56 53.73 11.98
N ARG A 14 5.79 53.75 11.46
CA ARG A 14 6.30 52.64 10.62
C ARG A 14 6.56 51.37 11.43
N ALA A 15 7.08 51.47 12.66
CA ALA A 15 7.26 50.31 13.53
C ALA A 15 5.93 49.68 13.96
N GLY A 16 4.91 50.49 14.27
CA GLY A 16 3.56 50.00 14.58
C GLY A 16 2.87 49.34 13.39
N VAL A 17 3.02 49.89 12.18
CA VAL A 17 2.46 49.28 10.95
C VAL A 17 3.19 47.99 10.58
N ILE A 18 4.51 47.91 10.73
CA ILE A 18 5.27 46.67 10.46
C ILE A 18 4.93 45.59 11.49
N ALA A 19 4.76 45.94 12.78
CA ALA A 19 4.32 44.99 13.80
C ALA A 19 2.87 44.52 13.59
N LEU A 20 1.97 45.40 13.10
CA LEU A 20 0.59 45.02 12.77
C LEU A 20 0.53 44.12 11.52
N VAL A 21 1.36 44.39 10.50
CA VAL A 21 1.44 43.57 9.27
C VAL A 21 2.11 42.22 9.53
N LEU A 22 3.12 42.16 10.41
CA LEU A 22 3.70 40.88 10.86
C LEU A 22 2.75 40.10 11.78
N GLY A 23 1.98 40.78 12.63
CA GLY A 23 0.91 40.17 13.43
C GLY A 23 -0.22 39.63 12.57
N LEU A 24 -0.65 40.38 11.54
CA LEU A 24 -1.67 39.94 10.57
C LEU A 24 -1.15 38.83 9.64
N ALA A 25 0.15 38.79 9.33
CA ALA A 25 0.76 37.69 8.58
C ALA A 25 0.90 36.41 9.43
N ALA A 26 1.21 36.54 10.73
CA ALA A 26 1.23 35.40 11.65
C ALA A 26 -0.19 34.88 11.94
N ILE A 27 -1.18 35.77 12.09
CA ILE A 27 -2.59 35.41 12.21
C ILE A 27 -3.11 34.85 10.87
N GLY A 28 -2.65 35.33 9.73
CA GLY A 28 -2.98 34.78 8.40
C GLY A 28 -2.32 33.43 8.11
N MET A 29 -1.16 33.12 8.70
CA MET A 29 -0.53 31.80 8.62
C MET A 29 -1.18 30.80 9.58
N ALA A 30 -1.58 31.22 10.77
CA ALA A 30 -2.40 30.42 11.68
C ALA A 30 -3.81 30.21 11.13
N ALA A 31 -4.43 31.25 10.56
CA ALA A 31 -5.74 31.16 9.90
C ALA A 31 -5.68 30.41 8.57
N ASN A 32 -4.53 30.29 7.90
CA ASN A 32 -4.38 29.39 6.75
C ASN A 32 -4.11 27.93 7.16
N ALA A 33 -3.61 27.69 8.38
CA ALA A 33 -3.67 26.36 8.99
C ALA A 33 -5.12 26.01 9.35
N ASP A 34 -5.87 26.97 9.93
CA ASP A 34 -7.31 26.85 10.24
C ASP A 34 -8.23 27.02 9.01
N ALA A 35 -7.75 27.40 7.81
CA ALA A 35 -8.58 27.49 6.60
C ALA A 35 -8.34 26.33 5.62
N ARG A 36 -7.37 25.45 5.90
CA ARG A 36 -7.40 24.06 5.40
C ARG A 36 -8.36 23.19 6.21
N THR A 37 -8.84 23.71 7.33
CA THR A 37 -9.84 23.16 8.25
C THR A 37 -11.29 23.30 7.72
N GLY A 38 -11.45 23.42 6.40
CA GLY A 38 -12.74 23.32 5.69
C GLY A 38 -13.09 21.91 5.23
N GLN A 39 -12.19 20.94 5.44
CA GLN A 39 -12.52 19.51 5.40
C GLN A 39 -12.93 19.10 6.81
N GLU A 40 -14.05 18.39 6.94
CA GLU A 40 -14.50 17.83 8.22
C GLU A 40 -13.34 17.12 8.93
N PRO A 41 -13.17 17.26 10.25
CA PRO A 41 -12.09 16.62 11.01
C PRO A 41 -11.96 15.12 10.73
N GLN A 42 -13.05 14.46 10.35
CA GLN A 42 -13.14 13.04 10.05
C GLN A 42 -12.64 12.66 8.65
N TYR A 43 -12.27 13.62 7.79
CA TYR A 43 -12.00 13.37 6.37
C TYR A 43 -10.87 12.34 6.16
N CYS A 44 -9.75 12.51 6.87
CA CYS A 44 -8.61 11.61 6.77
C CYS A 44 -8.97 10.20 7.24
N MET A 45 -9.59 10.11 8.42
CA MET A 45 -10.10 8.84 8.97
C MET A 45 -11.06 8.14 7.99
N ASN A 46 -12.05 8.85 7.45
CA ASN A 46 -13.01 8.28 6.49
C ASN A 46 -12.31 7.76 5.24
N PHE A 47 -11.32 8.46 4.72
CA PHE A 47 -10.58 8.03 3.54
C PHE A 47 -9.77 6.74 3.77
N ALA A 48 -9.20 6.56 4.96
CA ALA A 48 -8.58 5.29 5.35
C ALA A 48 -9.62 4.19 5.60
N LEU A 49 -10.75 4.54 6.22
CA LEU A 49 -11.84 3.63 6.53
C LEU A 49 -12.50 3.07 5.27
N ASP A 50 -12.81 3.90 4.28
CA ASP A 50 -13.43 3.48 3.01
C ASP A 50 -12.57 2.42 2.30
N TYR A 51 -11.24 2.58 2.30
CA TYR A 51 -10.32 1.59 1.74
C TYR A 51 -10.17 0.34 2.63
N ALA A 52 -10.19 0.51 3.95
CA ALA A 52 -10.20 -0.61 4.89
C ALA A 52 -11.44 -1.50 4.68
N GLU A 53 -12.62 -0.89 4.55
CA GLU A 53 -13.87 -1.57 4.24
C GLU A 53 -13.75 -2.37 2.94
N GLU A 54 -13.27 -1.76 1.86
CA GLU A 54 -13.05 -2.45 0.57
C GLU A 54 -12.12 -3.68 0.70
N LEU A 55 -11.03 -3.56 1.46
CA LEU A 55 -10.14 -4.69 1.73
C LEU A 55 -10.88 -5.80 2.49
N THR A 56 -11.68 -5.46 3.51
CA THR A 56 -12.41 -6.43 4.32
C THR A 56 -13.53 -7.15 3.56
N GLU A 57 -14.13 -6.52 2.55
CA GLU A 57 -15.15 -7.14 1.68
C GLU A 57 -14.58 -8.31 0.85
N ASN A 58 -13.26 -8.38 0.66
CA ASN A 58 -12.59 -9.44 -0.10
C ASN A 58 -12.40 -10.75 0.69
N MET A 59 -13.51 -11.36 1.12
CA MET A 59 -13.52 -12.57 1.96
C MET A 59 -12.85 -13.81 1.34
N ARG A 60 -12.68 -13.85 0.01
CA ARG A 60 -12.07 -14.99 -0.69
C ARG A 60 -10.54 -14.93 -0.78
N ILE A 61 -9.89 -13.89 -0.28
CA ILE A 61 -8.44 -13.70 -0.51
C ILE A 61 -7.58 -14.85 0.01
N GLU A 62 -7.92 -15.43 1.17
CA GLU A 62 -7.22 -16.59 1.72
C GLU A 62 -7.36 -17.82 0.82
N ALA A 63 -8.58 -18.11 0.37
CA ALA A 63 -8.81 -19.21 -0.58
C ALA A 63 -8.03 -19.00 -1.88
N LEU A 64 -7.92 -17.76 -2.38
CA LEU A 64 -7.10 -17.46 -3.56
C LEU A 64 -5.61 -17.70 -3.30
N TYR A 65 -5.12 -17.38 -2.11
CA TYR A 65 -3.75 -17.66 -1.71
C TYR A 65 -3.46 -19.17 -1.62
N ASP A 66 -4.37 -19.94 -1.01
CA ASP A 66 -4.24 -21.39 -0.89
C ASP A 66 -4.30 -22.08 -2.26
N GLU A 67 -5.25 -21.68 -3.12
CA GLU A 67 -5.37 -22.16 -4.50
C GLU A 67 -4.10 -21.83 -5.30
N GLN A 68 -3.56 -20.61 -5.18
CA GLN A 68 -2.32 -20.21 -5.86
C GLN A 68 -1.11 -21.02 -5.34
N THR A 69 -1.09 -21.34 -4.05
CA THR A 69 -0.04 -22.17 -3.45
C THR A 69 -0.05 -23.58 -4.03
N ALA A 70 -1.23 -24.18 -4.22
CA ALA A 70 -1.38 -25.46 -4.88
C ALA A 70 -0.96 -25.42 -6.37
N VAL A 71 -1.28 -24.33 -7.06
CA VAL A 71 -0.83 -24.09 -8.45
C VAL A 71 0.70 -24.00 -8.50
N LEU A 72 1.33 -23.23 -7.62
CA LEU A 72 2.79 -23.13 -7.56
C LEU A 72 3.45 -24.49 -7.27
N ALA A 73 2.91 -25.28 -6.34
CA ALA A 73 3.42 -26.63 -6.06
C ALA A 73 3.37 -27.53 -7.31
N THR A 74 2.36 -27.36 -8.16
CA THR A 74 2.26 -28.08 -9.44
C THR A 74 3.35 -27.61 -10.42
N PHE A 75 3.64 -26.32 -10.45
CA PHE A 75 4.72 -25.77 -11.29
C PHE A 75 6.09 -26.29 -10.82
N GLU A 76 6.33 -26.32 -9.52
CA GLU A 76 7.55 -26.85 -8.91
C GLU A 76 7.75 -28.33 -9.23
N ALA A 77 6.70 -29.14 -9.08
CA ALA A 77 6.74 -30.56 -9.43
C ALA A 77 7.06 -30.80 -10.92
N LEU A 78 6.53 -29.96 -11.83
CA LEU A 78 6.86 -30.02 -13.25
C LEU A 78 8.30 -29.60 -13.53
N MET A 79 8.79 -28.56 -12.85
CA MET A 79 10.17 -28.10 -12.99
C MET A 79 11.19 -29.15 -12.52
N ASP A 80 10.90 -29.81 -11.41
CA ASP A 80 11.78 -30.82 -10.80
C ASP A 80 11.77 -32.16 -11.55
N ASP A 81 10.79 -32.39 -12.44
CA ASP A 81 10.74 -33.59 -13.25
C ASP A 81 11.71 -33.54 -14.45
N GLU A 82 12.99 -33.75 -14.15
CA GLU A 82 14.06 -33.81 -15.15
C GLU A 82 13.96 -35.05 -16.06
N THR A 83 13.10 -36.03 -15.75
CA THR A 83 12.94 -37.24 -16.58
C THR A 83 12.18 -36.95 -17.88
N ARG A 84 11.42 -35.86 -17.92
CA ARG A 84 10.67 -35.40 -19.10
C ARG A 84 11.40 -34.29 -19.86
N PRO A 85 11.30 -34.26 -21.20
CA PRO A 85 11.84 -33.16 -21.98
C PRO A 85 11.14 -31.84 -21.58
N PRO A 86 11.85 -30.69 -21.60
CA PRO A 86 11.28 -29.39 -21.23
C PRO A 86 10.00 -29.01 -21.99
N GLU A 87 9.95 -29.31 -23.29
CA GLU A 87 8.79 -29.06 -24.15
C GLU A 87 7.52 -29.72 -23.59
N ALA A 88 7.58 -31.00 -23.22
CA ALA A 88 6.41 -31.73 -22.70
C ALA A 88 5.93 -31.18 -21.36
N ARG A 89 6.87 -30.78 -20.49
CA ARG A 89 6.55 -30.13 -19.20
C ARG A 89 5.86 -28.79 -19.42
N LEU A 90 6.37 -27.99 -20.36
CA LEU A 90 5.79 -26.70 -20.72
C LEU A 90 4.40 -26.87 -21.35
N GLU A 91 4.21 -27.85 -22.23
CA GLU A 91 2.91 -28.14 -22.84
C GLU A 91 1.85 -28.52 -21.79
N GLU A 92 2.21 -29.36 -20.83
CA GLU A 92 1.32 -29.74 -19.73
C GLU A 92 0.93 -28.53 -18.89
N LEU A 93 1.90 -27.70 -18.51
CA LEU A 93 1.68 -26.47 -17.76
C LEU A 93 0.75 -25.51 -18.51
N LEU A 94 1.02 -25.27 -19.80
CA LEU A 94 0.20 -24.39 -20.63
C LEU A 94 -1.21 -24.94 -20.82
N THR A 95 -1.37 -26.27 -20.89
CA THR A 95 -2.68 -26.92 -20.97
C THR A 95 -3.48 -26.67 -19.70
N MET A 96 -2.85 -26.82 -18.54
CA MET A 96 -3.48 -26.52 -17.24
C MET A 96 -3.92 -25.05 -17.17
N LEU A 97 -3.05 -24.11 -17.56
CA LEU A 97 -3.33 -22.66 -17.55
C LEU A 97 -4.46 -22.25 -18.50
N ARG A 98 -4.72 -23.02 -19.55
CA ARG A 98 -5.82 -22.77 -20.52
C ARG A 98 -7.17 -23.31 -20.05
N SER A 99 -7.19 -24.10 -18.97
CA SER A 99 -8.44 -24.61 -18.40
C SER A 99 -9.39 -23.46 -18.04
N ARG A 100 -10.69 -23.75 -18.01
CA ARG A 100 -11.69 -22.75 -17.62
C ARG A 100 -11.49 -22.32 -16.17
N GLU A 101 -11.22 -23.28 -15.30
CA GLU A 101 -10.98 -23.07 -13.88
C GLU A 101 -9.82 -22.11 -13.65
N MET A 102 -8.65 -22.34 -14.26
CA MET A 102 -7.50 -21.45 -14.13
C MET A 102 -7.77 -20.04 -14.66
N ARG A 103 -8.59 -19.89 -15.70
CA ARG A 103 -8.97 -18.56 -16.23
C ARG A 103 -9.92 -17.82 -15.30
N ASP A 104 -10.86 -18.52 -14.68
CA ASP A 104 -11.77 -17.91 -13.71
C ASP A 104 -11.02 -17.54 -12.41
N PHE A 105 -10.07 -18.37 -12.00
CA PHE A 105 -9.13 -18.13 -10.92
C PHE A 105 -8.22 -16.91 -11.16
N ASP A 106 -7.52 -16.84 -12.30
CA ASP A 106 -6.70 -15.68 -12.69
C ASP A 106 -7.54 -14.39 -12.72
N ARG A 107 -8.79 -14.46 -13.18
CA ARG A 107 -9.70 -13.31 -13.17
C ARG A 107 -10.03 -12.85 -11.74
N ALA A 108 -10.17 -13.78 -10.79
CA ALA A 108 -10.41 -13.46 -9.39
C ALA A 108 -9.16 -12.84 -8.74
N ILE A 109 -7.97 -13.40 -8.98
CA ILE A 109 -6.69 -12.82 -8.54
C ILE A 109 -6.55 -11.39 -9.07
N ARG A 110 -6.74 -11.16 -10.37
CA ARG A 110 -6.64 -9.81 -10.95
C ARG A 110 -7.62 -8.80 -10.35
N ARG A 111 -8.79 -9.24 -9.90
CA ARG A 111 -9.75 -8.36 -9.20
C ARG A 111 -9.18 -7.95 -7.83
N ALA A 112 -8.73 -8.92 -7.04
CA ALA A 112 -8.10 -8.64 -5.74
C ALA A 112 -6.85 -7.76 -5.88
N LEU A 113 -5.97 -8.06 -6.83
CA LEU A 113 -4.76 -7.28 -7.05
C LEU A 113 -5.01 -5.83 -7.48
N ARG A 114 -6.16 -5.54 -8.10
CA ARG A 114 -6.55 -4.14 -8.40
C ARG A 114 -6.86 -3.36 -7.13
N THR A 115 -7.67 -3.91 -6.24
CA THR A 115 -7.93 -3.30 -4.92
C THR A 115 -6.61 -3.06 -4.18
N LEU A 116 -5.66 -4.01 -4.23
CA LEU A 116 -4.33 -3.80 -3.64
C LEU A 116 -3.57 -2.63 -4.29
N ASP A 117 -3.62 -2.51 -5.62
CA ASP A 117 -2.94 -1.44 -6.37
C ASP A 117 -3.54 -0.05 -6.09
N GLU A 118 -4.83 0.02 -5.73
CA GLU A 118 -5.53 1.24 -5.34
C GLU A 118 -4.97 1.84 -4.04
N GLY A 119 -4.32 1.03 -3.17
CA GLY A 119 -3.63 1.50 -1.98
C GLY A 119 -2.59 2.60 -2.24
N ARG A 120 -1.94 2.62 -3.41
CA ARG A 120 -1.03 3.73 -3.79
C ARG A 120 -1.76 5.05 -3.99
N SER A 121 -2.97 4.99 -4.54
CA SER A 121 -3.86 6.15 -4.69
C SER A 121 -4.26 6.67 -3.31
N ILE A 122 -4.53 5.77 -2.37
CA ILE A 122 -4.85 6.14 -0.98
C ILE A 122 -3.69 6.88 -0.32
N VAL A 123 -2.47 6.34 -0.38
CA VAL A 123 -1.29 7.02 0.19
C VAL A 123 -1.06 8.40 -0.47
N ALA A 124 -1.32 8.55 -1.76
CA ALA A 124 -1.21 9.84 -2.45
C ALA A 124 -2.31 10.83 -2.02
N GLY A 125 -3.55 10.38 -1.93
CA GLY A 125 -4.70 11.16 -1.47
C GLY A 125 -4.51 11.70 -0.06
N TRP A 126 -4.06 10.82 0.85
CA TRP A 126 -3.72 11.16 2.23
C TRP A 126 -2.69 12.31 2.33
N ARG A 127 -1.63 12.26 1.52
CA ARG A 127 -0.62 13.33 1.45
C ARG A 127 -1.17 14.62 0.87
N GLY A 128 -2.05 14.53 -0.13
CA GLY A 128 -2.67 15.69 -0.78
C GLY A 128 -3.61 16.49 0.14
N GLN A 129 -4.19 15.82 1.14
CA GLN A 129 -5.13 16.41 2.10
C GLN A 129 -4.47 16.97 3.36
N TYR A 130 -3.13 16.90 3.46
CA TYR A 130 -2.38 17.31 4.65
C TYR A 130 -2.80 16.57 5.93
N CYS A 131 -3.16 15.29 5.80
CA CYS A 131 -3.54 14.47 6.94
C CYS A 131 -2.36 14.31 7.93
N PRO A 132 -2.60 14.46 9.24
CA PRO A 132 -1.56 14.35 10.25
C PRO A 132 -0.93 12.96 10.21
N VAL A 133 0.40 12.91 10.20
CA VAL A 133 1.18 11.65 10.25
C VAL A 133 1.36 11.22 11.70
N ALA A 134 0.31 11.39 12.53
CA ALA A 134 0.39 11.14 13.96
C ALA A 134 0.77 9.68 14.17
N ARG A 135 2.00 9.45 14.65
CA ARG A 135 2.45 8.12 14.99
C ARG A 135 1.87 7.75 16.35
N PRO A 136 1.40 6.51 16.54
CA PRO A 136 0.94 6.02 17.83
C PRO A 136 2.12 5.64 18.76
N ASP A 137 3.34 6.13 18.52
CA ASP A 137 4.51 5.85 19.36
C ASP A 137 4.54 6.65 20.69
N GLY A 138 3.36 7.04 21.20
CA GLY A 138 3.21 7.34 22.63
C GLY A 138 3.23 8.81 23.03
N GLY A 139 2.50 9.66 22.32
CA GLY A 139 1.92 10.83 22.97
C GLY A 139 0.86 10.37 23.97
N ALA A 140 1.24 10.11 25.22
CA ALA A 140 0.31 9.93 26.33
C ALA A 140 -0.52 11.23 26.48
N GLY A 141 -1.65 11.32 25.79
CA GLY A 141 -2.46 12.54 25.77
C GLY A 141 -3.43 12.71 24.60
N LEU A 142 -3.41 11.86 23.56
CA LEU A 142 -4.41 11.93 22.49
C LEU A 142 -5.78 11.45 23.01
N SER A 143 -6.84 12.18 22.67
CA SER A 143 -8.22 11.82 23.02
C SER A 143 -9.21 12.26 21.95
N GLY A 144 -10.33 11.55 21.81
CA GLY A 144 -11.34 11.84 20.78
C GLY A 144 -10.78 11.70 19.36
N GLN A 145 -11.14 12.63 18.47
CA GLN A 145 -10.79 12.58 17.04
C GLN A 145 -9.29 12.43 16.77
N GLU A 146 -8.43 13.04 17.59
CA GLU A 146 -6.97 12.96 17.41
C GLU A 146 -6.44 11.52 17.53
N ARG A 147 -7.10 10.68 18.35
CA ARG A 147 -6.76 9.26 18.49
C ARG A 147 -7.25 8.45 17.30
N CYS A 148 -8.44 8.76 16.79
CA CYS A 148 -9.00 8.16 15.58
C CYS A 148 -8.10 8.41 14.36
N ASP A 149 -7.64 9.65 14.19
CA ASP A 149 -6.75 10.04 13.09
C ASP A 149 -5.39 9.33 13.17
N ALA A 150 -4.88 9.08 14.38
CA ALA A 150 -3.63 8.34 14.59
C ALA A 150 -3.74 6.85 14.22
N LEU A 151 -4.89 6.21 14.50
CA LEU A 151 -5.16 4.84 14.04
C LEU A 151 -5.16 4.77 12.51
N ALA A 152 -5.90 5.67 11.86
CA ALA A 152 -5.95 5.78 10.40
C ALA A 152 -4.57 6.07 9.79
N ALA A 153 -3.78 6.97 10.38
CA ALA A 153 -2.42 7.27 9.94
C ALA A 153 -1.50 6.05 9.99
N THR A 154 -1.64 5.22 11.02
CA THR A 154 -0.87 3.97 11.19
C THR A 154 -1.16 2.99 10.08
N PHE A 155 -2.45 2.77 9.80
CA PHE A 155 -2.89 1.91 8.71
C PHE A 155 -2.38 2.41 7.34
N VAL A 156 -2.48 3.71 7.06
CA VAL A 156 -1.95 4.27 5.81
C VAL A 156 -0.43 4.14 5.70
N ASP A 157 0.29 4.25 6.81
CA ASP A 157 1.71 3.95 6.83
C ASP A 157 1.97 2.47 6.54
N GLN A 158 1.13 1.53 7.01
CA GLN A 158 1.22 0.12 6.62
C GLN A 158 1.06 -0.05 5.12
N ILE A 159 0.07 0.59 4.47
CA ILE A 159 -0.13 0.55 3.01
C ILE A 159 1.15 0.95 2.27
N ARG A 160 1.88 1.95 2.78
CA ARG A 160 3.12 2.46 2.18
C ARG A 160 4.30 1.49 2.25
N ILE A 161 4.34 0.62 3.26
CA ILE A 161 5.50 -0.25 3.52
C ILE A 161 5.50 -1.41 2.52
N GLU A 162 6.11 -1.20 1.34
CA GLU A 162 6.46 -2.28 0.41
C GLU A 162 7.83 -2.85 0.83
N ARG A 163 7.85 -3.81 1.77
CA ARG A 163 9.09 -4.50 2.17
C ARG A 163 8.98 -5.99 1.91
N ARG A 164 9.90 -6.52 1.11
CA ARG A 164 10.09 -7.97 0.98
C ARG A 164 10.66 -8.52 2.27
N SER A 165 10.17 -9.68 2.69
CA SER A 165 10.78 -10.43 3.79
C SER A 165 12.18 -10.91 3.38
N PRO A 166 13.06 -11.24 4.34
CA PRO A 166 14.33 -11.90 4.04
C PRO A 166 14.15 -13.22 3.28
N GLU A 167 13.06 -13.94 3.55
CA GLU A 167 12.73 -15.20 2.88
C GLU A 167 12.35 -14.98 1.42
N GLN A 168 11.49 -13.99 1.14
CA GLN A 168 11.17 -13.57 -0.22
C GLN A 168 12.43 -13.16 -0.96
N THR A 169 13.31 -12.36 -0.34
CA THR A 169 14.57 -11.93 -0.96
C THR A 169 15.44 -13.13 -1.38
N ARG A 170 15.62 -14.11 -0.50
CA ARG A 170 16.35 -15.35 -0.81
C ARG A 170 15.70 -16.15 -1.93
N LEU A 171 14.37 -16.19 -1.99
CA LEU A 171 13.63 -16.87 -3.05
C LEU A 171 13.90 -16.21 -4.41
N TYR A 172 13.84 -14.89 -4.53
CA TYR A 172 14.18 -14.18 -5.78
C TYR A 172 15.64 -14.42 -6.20
N GLU A 173 16.57 -14.44 -5.24
CA GLU A 173 17.98 -14.75 -5.52
C GLU A 173 18.17 -16.20 -6.03
N ALA A 174 17.41 -17.15 -5.49
CA ALA A 174 17.41 -18.54 -5.95
C ALA A 174 16.86 -18.64 -7.39
N LEU A 175 15.74 -17.98 -7.68
CA LEU A 175 15.14 -17.93 -9.02
C LEU A 175 16.11 -17.34 -10.06
N GLU A 176 16.81 -16.25 -9.73
CA GLU A 176 17.81 -15.66 -10.63
C GLU A 176 19.02 -16.59 -10.81
N THR A 177 19.46 -17.27 -9.74
CA THR A 177 20.54 -18.26 -9.82
C THR A 177 20.18 -19.41 -10.76
N GLU A 178 18.94 -19.89 -10.68
CA GLU A 178 18.41 -20.92 -11.57
C GLU A 178 18.33 -20.43 -13.03
N ARG A 179 17.88 -19.20 -13.25
CA ARG A 179 17.90 -18.56 -14.57
C ARG A 179 19.30 -18.57 -15.17
N GLN A 180 20.30 -18.17 -14.40
CA GLN A 180 21.70 -18.17 -14.84
C GLN A 180 22.22 -19.59 -15.15
N THR A 181 21.73 -20.58 -14.41
CA THR A 181 22.06 -22.00 -14.61
C THR A 181 21.52 -22.49 -15.96
N ILE A 182 20.24 -22.21 -16.26
CA ILE A 182 19.61 -22.55 -17.55
C ILE A 182 20.34 -21.86 -18.72
N LEU A 183 20.70 -20.58 -18.58
CA LEU A 183 21.40 -19.83 -19.62
C LEU A 183 22.78 -20.40 -19.95
N LYS A 184 23.49 -20.92 -18.95
CA LYS A 184 24.85 -21.49 -19.09
C LYS A 184 24.83 -22.98 -19.46
N ALA A 185 23.67 -23.64 -19.39
CA ALA A 185 23.54 -25.06 -19.68
C ALA A 185 23.90 -25.40 -21.13
N ARG A 186 24.59 -26.54 -21.30
CA ARG A 186 24.95 -27.12 -22.61
C ARG A 186 23.77 -27.93 -23.18
N ILE A 187 22.73 -27.22 -23.58
CA ILE A 187 21.48 -27.76 -24.12
C ILE A 187 21.15 -27.12 -25.47
N THR A 188 20.15 -27.66 -26.16
CA THR A 188 19.67 -27.06 -27.41
C THR A 188 19.05 -25.69 -27.14
N ARG A 189 18.95 -24.86 -28.19
CA ARG A 189 18.28 -23.55 -28.07
C ARG A 189 16.79 -23.69 -27.73
N SER A 190 16.13 -24.74 -28.23
CA SER A 190 14.71 -24.98 -27.97
C SER A 190 14.50 -25.29 -26.50
N ASP A 191 15.20 -26.32 -25.98
CA ASP A 191 15.11 -26.73 -24.58
C ASP A 191 15.38 -25.57 -23.62
N ARG A 192 16.35 -24.71 -23.96
CA ARG A 192 16.66 -23.51 -23.17
C ARG A 192 15.47 -22.55 -23.12
N ASN A 193 14.84 -22.28 -24.25
CA ASN A 193 13.69 -21.38 -24.30
C ASN A 193 12.52 -21.96 -23.49
N ASP A 194 12.29 -23.27 -23.60
CA ASP A 194 11.20 -23.93 -22.89
C ASP A 194 11.43 -23.91 -21.36
N LEU A 195 12.66 -24.18 -20.91
CA LEU A 195 13.04 -24.05 -19.49
C LEU A 195 12.94 -22.62 -18.97
N LEU A 196 13.33 -21.62 -19.78
CA LEU A 196 13.19 -20.21 -19.40
C LEU A 196 11.74 -19.78 -19.30
N GLU A 197 10.86 -20.31 -20.16
CA GLU A 197 9.43 -20.03 -20.12
C GLU A 197 8.77 -20.67 -18.91
N LEU A 198 9.12 -21.92 -18.58
CA LEU A 198 8.68 -22.55 -17.33
C LEU A 198 9.13 -21.75 -16.11
N LEU A 199 10.39 -21.32 -16.07
CA LEU A 199 10.92 -20.48 -14.99
C LEU A 199 10.19 -19.14 -14.90
N ARG A 200 9.86 -18.50 -16.04
CA ARG A 200 9.09 -17.25 -16.09
C ARG A 200 7.72 -17.46 -15.43
N LEU A 201 7.00 -18.51 -15.81
CA LEU A 201 5.69 -18.83 -15.24
C LEU A 201 5.76 -19.10 -13.73
N ARG A 202 6.77 -19.84 -13.26
CA ARG A 202 6.99 -20.04 -11.81
C ARG A 202 7.27 -18.74 -11.08
N THR A 203 8.11 -17.87 -11.66
CA THR A 203 8.42 -16.56 -11.08
C THR A 203 7.16 -15.70 -10.94
N GLU A 204 6.32 -15.66 -11.98
CA GLU A 204 5.04 -14.93 -11.94
C GLU A 204 4.07 -15.50 -10.90
N ALA A 205 4.06 -16.82 -10.72
CA ALA A 205 3.25 -17.47 -9.69
C ALA A 205 3.71 -17.12 -8.28
N VAL A 206 5.03 -17.05 -8.04
CA VAL A 206 5.63 -16.59 -6.77
C VAL A 206 5.30 -15.11 -6.51
N GLU A 207 5.49 -14.24 -7.50
CA GLU A 207 5.15 -12.82 -7.39
C GLU A 207 3.66 -12.60 -7.07
N THR A 208 2.80 -13.46 -7.63
CA THR A 208 1.37 -13.44 -7.34
C THR A 208 1.10 -13.82 -5.87
N LEU A 209 1.75 -14.85 -5.34
CA LEU A 209 1.64 -15.23 -3.92
C LEU A 209 2.08 -14.10 -3.00
N ASP A 210 3.23 -13.47 -3.27
CA ASP A 210 3.74 -12.34 -2.46
C ASP A 210 2.71 -11.21 -2.39
N ARG A 211 2.04 -10.92 -3.50
CA ARG A 211 0.99 -9.88 -3.55
C ARG A 211 -0.28 -10.31 -2.83
N LEU A 212 -0.68 -11.58 -2.90
CA LEU A 212 -1.83 -12.11 -2.16
C LEU A 212 -1.56 -12.12 -0.64
N GLU A 213 -0.36 -12.50 -0.22
CA GLU A 213 0.08 -12.43 1.18
C GLU A 213 0.03 -10.99 1.69
N ARG A 214 0.54 -10.05 0.88
CA ARG A 214 0.44 -8.61 1.17
C ARG A 214 -1.00 -8.14 1.31
N PHE A 215 -1.91 -8.61 0.44
CA PHE A 215 -3.33 -8.30 0.57
C PHE A 215 -3.88 -8.81 1.89
N ILE A 216 -3.64 -10.08 2.24
CA ILE A 216 -4.12 -10.68 3.49
C ILE A 216 -3.65 -9.87 4.70
N MET A 217 -2.38 -9.50 4.73
CA MET A 217 -1.82 -8.69 5.81
C MET A 217 -2.55 -7.33 5.90
N LEU A 218 -2.70 -6.60 4.79
CA LEU A 218 -3.41 -5.32 4.79
C LEU A 218 -4.88 -5.45 5.17
N ARG A 219 -5.55 -6.54 4.78
CA ARG A 219 -6.93 -6.83 5.19
C ARG A 219 -7.03 -7.04 6.69
N ASN A 220 -6.07 -7.72 7.31
CA ASN A 220 -6.06 -7.91 8.76
C ASN A 220 -5.82 -6.57 9.49
N GLU A 221 -4.88 -5.76 9.01
CA GLU A 221 -4.66 -4.39 9.52
C GLU A 221 -5.90 -3.49 9.34
N ALA A 222 -6.66 -3.68 8.25
CA ALA A 222 -7.93 -3.01 8.01
C ALA A 222 -9.00 -3.42 9.02
N GLN A 223 -9.09 -4.71 9.37
CA GLN A 223 -9.99 -5.20 10.42
C GLN A 223 -9.63 -4.62 11.78
N ASP A 224 -8.34 -4.56 12.11
CA ASP A 224 -7.85 -3.96 13.35
C ASP A 224 -8.13 -2.45 13.40
N LEU A 225 -8.00 -1.74 12.28
CA LEU A 225 -8.39 -0.33 12.17
C LEU A 225 -9.88 -0.14 12.46
N ILE A 226 -10.75 -0.90 11.79
CA ILE A 226 -12.21 -0.79 11.94
C ILE A 226 -12.61 -1.03 13.40
N ALA A 227 -12.14 -2.14 13.99
CA ALA A 227 -12.41 -2.47 15.38
C ALA A 227 -11.87 -1.38 16.35
N GLY A 228 -10.66 -0.88 16.11
CA GLY A 228 -10.06 0.18 16.91
C GLY A 228 -10.84 1.50 16.84
N LEU A 229 -11.37 1.87 15.66
CA LEU A 229 -12.19 3.06 15.51
C LEU A 229 -13.56 2.90 16.21
N GLU A 230 -14.16 1.71 16.19
CA GLU A 230 -15.40 1.41 16.91
C GLU A 230 -15.19 1.50 18.44
N GLU A 231 -14.13 0.91 18.97
CA GLU A 231 -13.79 0.95 20.40
C GLU A 231 -13.61 2.38 20.93
N GLU A 232 -13.01 3.25 20.13
CA GLU A 232 -12.77 4.65 20.46
C GLU A 232 -13.98 5.56 20.22
N GLY A 233 -15.08 5.02 19.68
CA GLY A 233 -16.30 5.78 19.39
C GLY A 233 -16.12 6.81 18.27
N CYS A 234 -15.21 6.53 17.33
CA CYS A 234 -14.86 7.42 16.23
C CYS A 234 -15.89 7.44 15.09
N VAL A 235 -16.71 6.38 15.00
CA VAL A 235 -17.74 6.24 13.97
C VAL A 235 -19.07 6.74 14.54
N GLU A 236 -19.63 7.81 13.98
CA GLU A 236 -20.94 8.31 14.39
C GLU A 236 -22.05 7.29 14.04
N ALA A 237 -23.04 7.19 14.93
CA ALA A 237 -24.19 6.28 14.85
C ALA A 237 -25.13 6.51 13.64
N GLU A 238 -24.83 7.43 12.73
CA GLU A 238 -25.65 7.70 11.53
C GLU A 238 -25.31 6.82 10.32
N ARG A 239 -24.30 5.93 10.42
CA ARG A 239 -23.98 4.92 9.39
C ARG A 239 -24.53 3.51 9.66
N SER A 240 -25.23 3.29 10.78
CA SER A 240 -25.86 2.01 11.16
C SER A 240 -27.34 1.91 10.77
#